data_AF-A0A939FH75-F1
#
_entry.id   AF-A0A939FH75-F1
#
_cell.length_a   1.000
_cell.length_b   1.000
_cell.length_c   1.000
_cell.angle_alpha   90.00
_cell.angle_beta   90.00
_cell.angle_gamma   90.00
#
_symmetry.space_group_name_H-M   'P 1'
#
loop_
_entity.id
_entity.type
_entity.pdbx_description
1 polymer ?
#
loop_
_entity_poly.entity_id
_entity_poly.type
_entity_poly.pdbx_seq_one_letter_code
_entity_poly.pdbx_strand_id
1 'polypeptide(L)' 'PFEGVRLSRLLDAAGVRATAGAVRFTCFDGAYSESLTLAQARRADVLVALRMQDEDLGHAHGGPVRL' A
#
# COMPACT_ATOMS: atom_id res chain seq x y z
N PRO A 1 2.77 -12.49 -10.86
CA PRO A 1 1.65 -12.16 -9.92
C PRO A 1 2.20 -11.35 -8.75
N PHE A 2 1.38 -10.51 -8.10
CA PHE A 2 1.79 -9.79 -6.88
C PHE A 2 1.28 -10.50 -5.63
N GLU A 3 2.07 -10.48 -4.56
CA GLU A 3 1.71 -11.03 -3.25
C GLU A 3 2.10 -10.06 -2.13
N GLY A 4 1.31 -10.06 -1.06
CA GLY A 4 1.51 -9.16 0.06
C GLY A 4 0.31 -9.08 1.01
N VAL A 5 0.14 -7.93 1.65
CA VAL A 5 -0.89 -7.70 2.68
C VAL A 5 -1.95 -6.73 2.16
N ARG A 6 -3.23 -7.05 2.35
CA ARG A 6 -4.32 -6.11 2.01
C ARG A 6 -4.15 -4.82 2.79
N LEU A 7 -4.23 -3.68 2.10
CA LEU A 7 -4.07 -2.37 2.74
C LEU A 7 -5.10 -2.16 3.85
N SER A 8 -6.35 -2.60 3.64
CA SER A 8 -7.42 -2.53 4.65
C SER A 8 -7.01 -3.14 6.00
N ARG A 9 -6.30 -4.27 6.00
CA ARG A 9 -5.84 -4.94 7.23
C ARG A 9 -4.84 -4.08 8.00
N LEU A 10 -3.97 -3.36 7.29
CA LEU A 10 -3.01 -2.43 7.90
C LEU A 10 -3.72 -1.21 8.46
N LEU A 11 -4.72 -0.68 7.76
CA LEU A 11 -5.53 0.45 8.24
C LEU A 11 -6.33 0.09 9.50
N ASP A 12 -6.83 -1.14 9.58
CA ASP A 12 -7.54 -1.64 10.76
C ASP A 12 -6.59 -1.82 11.95
N ALA A 13 -5.40 -2.40 11.72
CA ALA A 13 -4.37 -2.54 12.75
C ALA A 13 -3.86 -1.17 13.26
N ALA A 14 -3.82 -0.16 12.38
CA ALA A 14 -3.45 1.21 12.73
C ALA A 14 -4.57 2.00 13.44
N GLY A 15 -5.79 1.44 13.54
CA GLY A 15 -6.92 2.11 14.19
C GLY A 15 -7.45 3.33 13.43
N VAL A 16 -7.39 3.31 12.10
CA VAL A 16 -7.84 4.44 11.26
C VAL A 16 -9.35 4.70 11.48
N ARG A 17 -9.67 5.91 11.91
CA ARG A 17 -11.05 6.35 12.17
C ARG A 17 -11.87 6.33 10.89
N ALA A 18 -13.14 5.96 11.00
CA ALA A 18 -14.08 5.96 9.88
C ALA A 18 -14.31 7.36 9.26
N THR A 19 -14.01 8.43 10.01
CA THR A 19 -14.11 9.82 9.54
C THR A 19 -12.88 10.30 8.76
N ALA A 20 -11.82 9.49 8.63
CA ALA A 20 -10.65 9.87 7.84
C ALA A 20 -10.98 9.95 6.35
N GLY A 21 -10.47 10.99 5.67
CA GLY A 21 -10.79 11.25 4.26
C GLY A 21 -9.93 10.46 3.26
N ALA A 22 -8.63 10.35 3.53
CA ALA A 22 -7.67 9.77 2.58
C ALA A 22 -6.43 9.20 3.30
N VAL A 23 -5.73 8.32 2.58
CA VAL A 23 -4.39 7.82 2.93
C VAL A 23 -3.41 8.45 1.95
N ARG A 24 -2.37 9.12 2.49
CA ARG A 24 -1.26 9.67 1.71
C ARG A 24 -0.07 8.72 1.81
N PHE A 25 0.51 8.40 0.66
CA PHE A 25 1.72 7.60 0.53
C PHE A 25 2.87 8.52 0.15
N THR A 26 4.04 8.28 0.75
CA THR A 26 5.29 8.96 0.42
C THR A 26 6.32 7.92 0.06
N CYS A 27 6.98 8.10 -1.07
CA CYS A 27 8.08 7.24 -1.49
C CYS A 27 9.31 7.49 -0.61
N PHE A 28 10.21 6.51 -0.56
CA PHE A 28 11.45 6.60 0.22
C PHE A 28 12.36 7.74 -0.26
N ASP A 29 12.26 8.12 -1.54
CA ASP A 29 13.01 9.23 -2.14
C ASP A 29 12.54 10.61 -1.68
N GLY A 30 11.42 10.69 -0.95
CA GLY A 30 10.83 11.93 -0.45
C GLY A 30 10.28 12.86 -1.54
N ALA A 31 10.40 12.51 -2.81
CA ALA A 31 10.00 13.34 -3.95
C ALA A 31 8.64 12.90 -4.51
N TYR A 32 8.32 11.61 -4.44
CA TYR A 32 7.06 11.10 -4.96
C TYR A 32 6.03 10.90 -3.84
N SER A 33 4.82 11.42 -4.07
CA SER A 33 3.68 11.23 -3.17
C SER A 33 2.42 10.94 -3.95
N GLU A 34 1.59 10.06 -3.40
CA GLU A 34 0.29 9.71 -3.94
C GLU A 34 -0.76 9.66 -2.84
N SER A 35 -2.03 9.58 -3.24
CA SER A 35 -3.12 9.42 -2.27
C SER A 35 -4.26 8.58 -2.80
N LEU A 36 -4.92 7.88 -1.88
CA LEU A 36 -6.19 7.20 -2.11
C LEU A 36 -7.22 7.74 -1.12
N THR A 37 -8.46 7.91 -1.54
CA THR A 37 -9.56 8.09 -0.58
C THR A 37 -9.64 6.88 0.35
N LEU A 38 -10.16 7.06 1.57
CA LEU A 38 -10.26 5.95 2.51
C LEU A 38 -11.10 4.78 1.93
N ALA A 39 -12.14 5.10 1.14
CA ALA A 39 -12.96 4.11 0.45
C ALA A 39 -12.15 3.30 -0.57
N GLN A 40 -11.31 3.96 -1.38
CA GLN A 40 -10.42 3.28 -2.32
C GLN A 40 -9.40 2.41 -1.58
N ALA A 41 -8.75 2.96 -0.56
CA ALA A 41 -7.73 2.27 0.23
C ALA A 41 -8.26 1.02 0.98
N ARG A 42 -9.57 0.95 1.23
CA ARG A 42 -10.23 -0.18 1.90
C ARG A 42 -10.75 -1.27 0.96
N ARG A 43 -10.62 -1.13 -0.37
CA ARG A 43 -11.06 -2.17 -1.31
C ARG A 43 -10.27 -3.46 -1.11
N ALA A 44 -10.92 -4.60 -1.38
CA ALA A 44 -10.34 -5.93 -1.16
C ALA A 44 -9.17 -6.27 -2.11
N ASP A 45 -9.06 -5.56 -3.23
CA ASP A 45 -8.04 -5.72 -4.25
C ASP A 45 -6.85 -4.76 -4.10
N VAL A 46 -6.87 -3.85 -3.10
CA VAL A 46 -5.73 -2.97 -2.80
C VAL A 46 -4.75 -3.70 -1.89
N LEU A 47 -3.54 -3.87 -2.39
CA LEU A 47 -2.49 -4.71 -1.82
C LEU A 47 -1.22 -3.88 -1.57
N VAL A 48 -0.62 -4.03 -0.40
CA VAL A 48 0.77 -3.67 -0.15
C VAL A 48 1.62 -4.86 -0.57
N ALA A 49 2.21 -4.78 -1.75
CA ALA A 49 2.94 -5.90 -2.36
C ALA A 49 4.39 -5.95 -1.87
N LEU A 50 4.82 -7.16 -1.53
CA LEU A 50 6.16 -7.50 -1.03
C LEU A 50 6.91 -8.43 -1.99
N ARG A 51 6.16 -9.14 -2.85
CA ARG A 51 6.70 -10.11 -3.81
C ARG A 51 6.05 -9.95 -5.17
N MET A 52 6.81 -10.30 -6.21
CA MET A 52 6.36 -10.33 -7.59
C MET A 52 6.91 -11.59 -8.26
N GLN A 53 6.03 -12.38 -8.89
CA GLN A 53 6.41 -13.60 -9.63
C GLN A 53 7.20 -14.58 -8.75
N ASP A 54 6.68 -14.86 -7.55
CA ASP A 54 7.29 -15.78 -6.58
C ASP A 54 8.68 -15.34 -6.08
N GLU A 55 9.12 -14.12 -6.35
CA GLU A 55 10.37 -13.52 -5.86
C GLU A 55 10.12 -12.28 -5.00
N ASP A 56 11.07 -11.93 -4.14
CA ASP A 56 11.00 -10.68 -3.37
C ASP A 56 11.04 -9.48 -4.31
N LEU A 57 10.31 -8.43 -3.97
CA LEU A 57 10.20 -7.25 -4.82
C LEU A 57 11.56 -6.55 -4.94
N GLY A 58 12.16 -6.65 -6.13
CA GLY A 58 13.43 -5.98 -6.43
C GLY A 58 13.28 -4.45 -6.52
N HIS A 59 14.41 -3.74 -6.35
CA HIS A 59 14.45 -2.28 -6.35
C HIS A 59 13.85 -1.65 -7.63
N ALA A 60 14.13 -2.23 -8.79
CA ALA A 60 13.60 -1.77 -10.09
C ALA A 60 12.05 -1.82 -10.19
N HIS A 61 11.40 -2.55 -9.29
CA HIS A 61 9.94 -2.71 -9.25
C HIS A 61 9.28 -2.05 -8.04
N GLY A 62 10.02 -1.16 -7.33
CA GLY A 62 9.55 -0.50 -6.13
C GLY A 62 9.83 -1.29 -4.85
N GLY A 63 10.80 -2.21 -4.88
CA GLY A 63 11.26 -2.92 -3.69
C GLY A 63 11.77 -2.00 -2.58
N PRO A 64 11.63 -2.39 -1.30
CA PRO A 64 11.13 -3.68 -0.81
C PRO A 64 9.59 -3.74 -0.67
N VAL A 65 8.88 -2.65 -0.94
CA VAL A 65 7.43 -2.56 -0.76
C VAL A 65 6.81 -1.56 -1.74
N ARG A 66 5.72 -1.96 -2.39
CA ARG A 66 4.95 -1.09 -3.29
C ARG A 66 3.46 -1.13 -2.99
N LEU A 67 2.78 -0.09 -3.46
CA LEU A 67 1.33 -0.07 -3.64
C LEU A 67 0.98 -0.31 -5.12
#